data_AF-A0A124IUW7-F1
#
_entry.id   AF-A0A124IUW7-F1
#
_cell.length_a   1.000
_cell.length_b   1.000
_cell.length_c   1.000
_cell.angle_alpha   90.00
_cell.angle_beta   90.00
_cell.angle_gamma   90.00
#
_symmetry.space_group_name_H-M   'P 1'
#
loop_
_entity.id
_entity.type
_entity.pdbx_description
1 polymer ?
#
loop_
_entity_poly.entity_id
_entity_poly.type
_entity_poly.pdbx_seq_one_letter_code
_entity_poly.pdbx_strand_id
1 'polypeptide(L)'
;MDLREVKRKAEIAYSAEDAALKSLLDISRETGAEVRDILIQVIFETALHREIMRGIITAVELTEQAYGEYFKGSMSVENVKQELLRQDEIEKEAYELYLDMAKTEENTLLRNIFDAIARSEETHHALIRYINVKH
;
A
#
# COMPACT_ATOMS: atom_id res chain seq x y z
N MET A 1 -4.60 -7.26 -15.20
CA MET A 1 -4.35 -5.85 -14.85
C MET A 1 -3.28 -5.31 -15.77
N ASP A 2 -3.44 -4.14 -16.36
CA ASP A 2 -2.39 -3.48 -17.15
C ASP A 2 -1.51 -2.63 -16.22
N LEU A 3 -0.34 -3.17 -15.86
CA LEU A 3 0.59 -2.53 -14.92
C LEU A 3 1.11 -1.18 -15.44
N ARG A 4 1.29 -1.04 -16.76
CA ARG A 4 1.79 0.21 -17.36
C ARG A 4 0.76 1.33 -17.24
N GLU A 5 -0.51 1.01 -17.50
CA GLU A 5 -1.59 1.98 -17.35
C GLU A 5 -1.83 2.36 -15.87
N VAL A 6 -1.69 1.40 -14.95
CA VAL A 6 -1.75 1.68 -13.50
C VAL A 6 -0.63 2.63 -13.08
N LYS A 7 0.63 2.35 -13.48
CA LYS A 7 1.78 3.21 -13.20
C LYS A 7 1.59 4.61 -13.77
N ARG A 8 1.18 4.72 -15.04
CA ARG A 8 0.95 6.03 -15.70
C ARG A 8 -0.10 6.87 -14.95
N LYS A 9 -1.21 6.27 -14.51
CA LYS A 9 -2.23 6.98 -13.72
C LYS A 9 -1.70 7.41 -12.36
N ALA A 10 -0.94 6.55 -11.69
CA ALA A 10 -0.33 6.87 -10.40
C ALA A 10 0.70 7.99 -10.51
N GLU A 11 1.52 8.03 -11.57
CA GLU A 11 2.48 9.12 -11.83
C GLU A 11 1.80 10.49 -12.04
N ILE A 12 0.68 10.50 -12.78
CA ILE A 12 -0.13 11.71 -12.99
C ILE A 12 -0.71 12.19 -11.66
N ALA A 13 -1.34 11.28 -10.90
CA ALA A 13 -1.92 11.61 -9.61
C ALA A 13 -0.86 12.06 -8.60
N TYR A 14 0.29 11.37 -8.52
CA TYR A 14 1.44 11.75 -7.71
C TYR A 14 1.89 13.19 -7.99
N SER A 15 2.02 13.55 -9.27
CA SER A 15 2.44 14.89 -9.69
C SER A 15 1.43 15.96 -9.27
N ALA A 16 0.12 15.66 -9.36
CA ALA A 16 -0.93 16.56 -8.92
C ALA A 16 -0.91 16.77 -7.40
N GLU A 17 -0.77 15.69 -6.62
CA GLU A 17 -0.71 15.74 -5.16
C GLU A 17 0.57 16.44 -4.66
N ASP A 18 1.70 16.25 -5.33
CA ASP A 18 2.96 16.96 -5.02
C ASP A 18 2.83 18.47 -5.25
N ALA A 19 2.21 18.89 -6.35
CA ALA A 19 1.94 20.30 -6.62
C ALA A 19 0.96 20.91 -5.61
N ALA A 20 -0.13 20.19 -5.29
CA ALA A 20 -1.12 20.61 -4.30
C ALA A 20 -0.48 20.77 -2.91
N LEU A 21 0.35 19.80 -2.49
CA LEU A 21 1.01 19.85 -1.19
C LEU A 21 1.97 21.03 -1.09
N LYS A 22 2.77 21.29 -2.13
CA LYS A 22 3.66 22.46 -2.16
C LYS A 22 2.87 23.75 -1.97
N SER A 23 1.76 23.90 -2.70
CA SER A 23 0.89 25.06 -2.57
C SER A 23 0.28 25.20 -1.16
N LEU A 24 -0.22 24.10 -0.57
CA LEU A 24 -0.78 24.13 0.78
C LEU A 24 0.26 24.49 1.84
N LEU A 25 1.49 23.98 1.71
CA LEU A 25 2.59 24.31 2.60
C LEU A 25 2.96 25.80 2.49
N ASP A 26 2.99 26.37 1.29
CA ASP A 26 3.26 27.80 1.10
C ASP A 26 2.17 28.67 1.71
N ILE A 27 0.89 28.35 1.47
CA ILE A 27 -0.25 29.04 2.11
C ILE A 27 -0.15 28.96 3.64
N SER A 28 0.21 27.80 4.19
CA SER A 28 0.31 27.60 5.64
C SER A 28 1.39 28.48 6.31
N ARG A 29 2.45 28.83 5.57
CA ARG A 29 3.55 29.69 6.03
C ARG A 29 3.15 31.16 6.07
N GLU A 30 2.28 31.58 5.16
CA GLU A 30 1.85 32.98 5.01
C GLU A 30 0.60 33.33 5.83
N THR A 31 -0.07 32.32 6.41
CA THR A 31 -1.32 32.50 7.16
C THR A 31 -1.16 32.44 8.69
N GLY A 32 -2.18 32.93 9.39
CA GLY A 32 -2.27 32.92 10.87
C GLY A 32 -2.57 31.54 11.45
N ALA A 33 -2.43 31.40 12.78
CA ALA A 33 -2.57 30.12 13.48
C ALA A 33 -3.93 29.43 13.26
N GLU A 34 -5.03 30.20 13.30
CA GLU A 34 -6.39 29.67 13.11
C GLU A 34 -6.57 28.97 11.75
N VAL A 35 -6.08 29.59 10.67
CA VAL A 35 -6.16 29.00 9.33
C VAL A 35 -5.19 27.83 9.19
N ARG A 36 -4.02 27.89 9.84
CA ARG A 36 -3.04 26.81 9.85
C ARG A 36 -3.59 25.53 10.49
N ASP A 37 -4.33 25.67 11.59
CA ASP A 37 -4.95 24.54 12.29
C ASP A 37 -6.03 23.87 11.44
N ILE A 38 -6.71 24.61 10.56
CA ILE A 38 -7.66 24.04 9.59
C ILE A 38 -6.89 23.33 8.46
N LEU A 39 -5.79 23.92 7.98
CA LEU A 39 -5.01 23.37 6.87
C LEU A 39 -4.26 22.09 7.24
N ILE A 40 -3.98 21.84 8.52
CA ILE A 40 -3.14 20.69 8.93
C ILE A 40 -3.74 19.35 8.49
N GLN A 41 -5.06 19.20 8.58
CA GLN A 41 -5.75 17.98 8.15
C GLN A 41 -5.65 17.81 6.64
N VAL A 42 -5.88 18.89 5.88
CA VAL A 42 -5.79 18.85 4.41
C VAL A 42 -4.36 18.54 3.96
N ILE A 43 -3.37 19.17 4.59
CA ILE A 43 -1.94 18.90 4.32
C ILE A 43 -1.60 17.43 4.60
N PHE A 44 -2.08 16.88 5.71
CA PHE A 44 -1.88 15.47 6.04
C PHE A 44 -2.48 14.53 4.99
N GLU A 45 -3.74 14.74 4.61
CA GLU A 45 -4.42 13.91 3.63
C GLU A 45 -3.77 14.02 2.23
N THR A 46 -3.44 15.23 1.77
CA THR A 46 -2.71 15.45 0.51
C THR A 46 -1.33 14.78 0.53
N ALA A 47 -0.60 14.86 1.65
CA ALA A 47 0.68 14.17 1.79
C ALA A 47 0.50 12.64 1.74
N LEU A 48 -0.53 12.11 2.41
CA LEU A 48 -0.87 10.69 2.38
C LEU A 48 -1.22 10.22 0.97
N HIS A 49 -2.04 10.98 0.22
CA HIS A 49 -2.38 10.65 -1.17
C HIS A 49 -1.14 10.53 -2.06
N ARG A 50 -0.22 11.51 -1.96
CA ARG A 50 1.06 11.48 -2.68
C ARG A 50 1.83 10.20 -2.38
N GLU A 51 1.90 9.81 -1.11
CA GLU A 51 2.61 8.61 -0.66
C GLU A 51 1.96 7.31 -1.12
N ILE A 52 0.62 7.25 -1.14
CA ILE A 52 -0.10 6.10 -1.71
C ILE A 52 0.21 5.97 -3.21
N MET A 53 0.19 7.06 -3.97
CA MET A 53 0.52 7.03 -5.40
C MET A 53 1.97 6.58 -5.63
N ARG A 54 2.90 7.05 -4.80
CA ARG A 54 4.30 6.57 -4.83
C ARG A 54 4.38 5.07 -4.56
N GLY A 55 3.65 4.59 -3.54
CA GLY A 55 3.56 3.17 -3.21
C GLY A 55 3.06 2.32 -4.39
N ILE A 56 2.05 2.79 -5.12
CA ILE A 56 1.54 2.11 -6.33
C ILE A 56 2.62 2.03 -7.42
N ILE A 57 3.32 3.13 -7.69
CA ILE A 57 4.42 3.17 -8.68
C ILE A 57 5.50 2.14 -8.32
N THR A 58 5.95 2.13 -7.06
CA THR A 58 6.95 1.19 -6.55
C THR A 58 6.45 -0.26 -6.63
N ALA A 59 5.19 -0.53 -6.28
CA ALA A 59 4.62 -1.87 -6.36
C ALA A 59 4.61 -2.39 -7.81
N VAL A 60 4.30 -1.53 -8.79
CA VAL A 60 4.39 -1.89 -10.21
C VAL A 60 5.82 -2.24 -10.59
N GLU A 61 6.80 -1.40 -10.22
CA GLU A 61 8.21 -1.60 -10.57
C GLU A 61 8.77 -2.90 -9.98
N LEU A 62 8.47 -3.18 -8.71
CA LEU A 62 8.87 -4.44 -8.05
C LEU A 62 8.22 -5.65 -8.72
N THR A 63 6.95 -5.52 -9.14
CA THR A 63 6.26 -6.58 -9.87
C THR A 63 6.91 -6.84 -11.23
N GLU A 64 7.21 -5.79 -12.01
CA GLU A 64 7.89 -5.91 -13.30
C GLU A 64 9.30 -6.51 -13.13
N GLN A 65 10.02 -6.14 -12.07
CA GLN A 65 11.32 -6.74 -11.74
C GLN A 65 11.18 -8.24 -11.45
N ALA A 66 10.20 -8.63 -10.63
CA ALA A 66 9.95 -10.04 -10.31
C ALA A 66 9.57 -10.88 -11.55
N TYR A 67 8.86 -10.30 -12.52
CA TYR A 67 8.56 -10.95 -13.80
C TYR A 67 9.76 -11.01 -14.75
N GLY A 68 10.61 -9.98 -14.75
CA GLY A 68 11.75 -9.84 -15.66
C GLY A 68 12.99 -10.63 -15.24
N GLU A 69 13.12 -10.98 -13.95
CA GLU A 69 14.17 -11.86 -13.47
C GLU A 69 13.90 -13.31 -13.89
N TYR A 70 14.80 -13.89 -14.70
CA TYR A 70 14.74 -15.31 -15.04
C TYR A 70 14.75 -16.15 -13.77
N PHE A 71 13.70 -16.94 -13.54
CA PHE A 71 13.58 -17.86 -12.41
C PHE A 71 14.83 -18.74 -12.30
N LYS A 72 15.75 -18.40 -11.38
CA LYS A 72 16.96 -19.18 -11.14
C LYS A 72 16.69 -20.51 -10.44
N GLY A 73 15.47 -20.70 -9.91
CA GLY A 73 14.95 -21.98 -9.42
C GLY A 73 15.93 -22.74 -8.52
N SER A 74 16.46 -22.09 -7.47
CA SER A 74 17.49 -22.66 -6.61
C SER A 74 16.95 -23.27 -5.30
N MET A 75 15.68 -23.08 -4.98
CA MET A 75 15.06 -23.63 -3.77
C MET A 75 14.56 -25.06 -3.99
N SER A 76 14.82 -25.93 -3.01
CA SER A 76 14.18 -27.25 -2.96
C SER A 76 12.69 -27.11 -2.69
N VAL A 77 11.90 -28.11 -3.11
CA VAL A 77 10.44 -28.16 -2.86
C VAL A 77 10.13 -28.03 -1.36
N GLU A 78 10.91 -28.69 -0.50
CA GLU A 78 10.73 -28.61 0.95
C GLU A 78 10.95 -27.18 1.47
N ASN A 79 11.99 -26.49 1.00
CA ASN A 79 12.23 -25.11 1.40
C ASN A 79 11.12 -24.17 0.90
N VAL A 80 10.56 -24.42 -0.28
CA VAL A 80 9.39 -23.67 -0.77
C VAL A 80 8.19 -23.89 0.14
N LYS A 81 7.92 -25.12 0.59
CA LYS A 81 6.83 -25.41 1.53
C LYS A 81 6.99 -24.70 2.87
N GLN A 82 8.20 -24.73 3.44
CA GLN A 82 8.48 -24.01 4.69
C GLN A 82 8.30 -22.50 4.52
N GLU A 83 8.75 -21.93 3.40
CA GLU A 83 8.59 -20.51 3.15
C GLU A 83 7.12 -20.11 2.91
N LEU A 84 6.33 -20.95 2.24
CA LEU A 84 4.89 -20.73 2.08
C LEU A 84 4.14 -20.82 3.42
N LEU A 85 4.52 -21.73 4.31
CA LEU A 85 3.96 -21.79 5.67
C LEU A 85 4.30 -20.52 6.47
N ARG A 86 5.55 -20.06 6.38
CA ARG A 86 5.97 -18.80 7.02
C ARG A 86 5.20 -17.61 6.46
N GLN A 87 5.00 -17.56 5.15
CA GLN A 87 4.21 -16.51 4.51
C GLN A 87 2.74 -16.58 4.95
N ASP A 88 2.17 -17.77 5.11
CA ASP A 88 0.79 -17.95 5.61
C ASP A 88 0.57 -17.30 6.98
N GLU A 89 1.55 -17.45 7.88
CA GLU A 89 1.55 -16.83 9.20
C GLU A 89 1.67 -15.31 9.11
N ILE A 90 2.57 -14.80 8.25
CA ILE A 90 2.76 -13.36 8.03
C ILE A 90 1.47 -12.70 7.52
N GLU A 91 0.81 -13.29 6.51
CA GLU A 91 -0.44 -12.74 5.95
C GLU A 91 -1.55 -12.70 7.00
N LYS A 92 -1.62 -13.74 7.85
CA LYS A 92 -2.61 -13.80 8.91
C LYS A 92 -2.36 -12.74 9.98
N GLU A 93 -1.13 -12.57 10.43
CA GLU A 93 -0.76 -11.54 11.40
C GLU A 93 -1.03 -10.13 10.83
N ALA A 94 -0.69 -9.89 9.57
CA ALA A 94 -0.97 -8.63 8.89
C ALA A 94 -2.47 -8.35 8.79
N TYR A 95 -3.27 -9.35 8.40
CA TYR A 95 -4.73 -9.25 8.37
C TYR A 95 -5.31 -8.82 9.73
N GLU A 96 -4.92 -9.51 10.80
CA GLU A 96 -5.43 -9.24 12.15
C GLU A 96 -5.05 -7.82 12.60
N LEU A 97 -3.82 -7.38 12.31
CA LEU A 97 -3.33 -6.04 12.62
C LEU A 97 -4.11 -4.96 11.87
N TYR A 98 -4.22 -5.05 10.54
CA TYR A 98 -4.92 -4.04 9.75
C TYR A 98 -6.41 -3.99 10.06
N LEU A 99 -7.02 -5.13 10.39
CA LEU A 99 -8.42 -5.18 10.82
C LEU A 99 -8.62 -4.47 12.17
N ASP A 100 -7.69 -4.61 13.11
CA ASP A 100 -7.71 -3.89 14.38
C ASP A 100 -7.57 -2.38 14.15
N MET A 101 -6.55 -1.98 13.36
CA MET A 101 -6.34 -0.58 12.99
C MET A 101 -7.57 0.04 12.34
N ALA A 102 -8.24 -0.66 11.42
CA ALA A 102 -9.48 -0.20 10.80
C ALA A 102 -10.63 -0.01 11.81
N LYS A 103 -10.73 -0.85 12.83
CA LYS A 103 -11.79 -0.75 13.86
C LYS A 103 -11.58 0.41 14.81
N THR A 104 -10.33 0.72 15.14
CA THR A 104 -9.99 1.76 16.12
C THR A 104 -9.75 3.13 15.51
N GLU A 105 -9.56 3.22 14.19
CA GLU A 105 -9.25 4.48 13.51
C GLU A 105 -10.48 5.39 13.35
N GLU A 106 -10.33 6.64 13.78
CA GLU A 106 -11.35 7.68 13.70
C GLU A 106 -11.35 8.38 12.34
N ASN A 107 -10.16 8.53 11.73
CA ASN A 107 -10.02 9.12 10.41
C ASN A 107 -10.61 8.18 9.34
N THR A 108 -11.63 8.66 8.61
CA THR A 108 -12.36 7.82 7.65
C THR A 108 -11.50 7.36 6.47
N LEU A 109 -10.56 8.18 6.01
CA LEU A 109 -9.64 7.81 4.92
C LEU A 109 -8.71 6.68 5.37
N LEU A 110 -8.05 6.85 6.52
CA LEU A 110 -7.14 5.83 7.07
C LEU A 110 -7.86 4.52 7.37
N ARG A 111 -9.05 4.59 7.99
CA ARG A 111 -9.89 3.40 8.23
C ARG A 111 -10.17 2.63 6.94
N ASN A 112 -10.54 3.33 5.87
CA ASN A 112 -10.83 2.70 4.59
C ASN A 112 -9.57 2.08 3.95
N ILE A 113 -8.41 2.72 4.11
CA ILE A 113 -7.13 2.18 3.64
C ILE A 113 -6.81 0.88 4.41
N PHE A 114 -6.90 0.89 5.73
CA PHE A 114 -6.62 -0.29 6.56
C PHE A 114 -7.59 -1.44 6.26
N ASP A 115 -8.89 -1.16 6.11
CA ASP A 115 -9.88 -2.17 5.71
C ASP A 115 -9.59 -2.77 4.32
N ALA A 116 -9.19 -1.94 3.35
CA ALA A 116 -8.82 -2.42 2.02
C ALA A 116 -7.58 -3.31 2.04
N ILE A 117 -6.56 -2.95 2.83
CA ILE A 117 -5.35 -3.77 2.99
C ILE A 117 -5.70 -5.09 3.70
N ALA A 118 -6.45 -5.06 4.80
CA ALA A 118 -6.86 -6.27 5.52
C ALA A 118 -7.55 -7.29 4.59
N ARG A 119 -8.51 -6.85 3.77
CA ARG A 119 -9.19 -7.73 2.80
C ARG A 119 -8.23 -8.31 1.75
N SER A 120 -7.17 -7.57 1.40
CA SER A 120 -6.11 -8.08 0.52
C SER A 120 -5.32 -9.20 1.20
N GLU A 121 -4.91 -9.02 2.46
CA GLU A 121 -4.13 -10.04 3.19
C GLU A 121 -4.96 -11.30 3.47
N GLU A 122 -6.27 -11.16 3.73
CA GLU A 122 -7.18 -12.31 3.82
C GLU A 122 -7.20 -13.12 2.51
N THR A 123 -7.15 -12.43 1.37
CA THR A 123 -7.10 -13.06 0.04
C THR A 123 -5.75 -13.73 -0.21
N HIS A 124 -4.64 -13.09 0.18
CA HIS A 124 -3.29 -13.67 0.07
C HIS A 124 -3.15 -14.94 0.92
N HIS A 125 -3.60 -14.90 2.17
CA HIS A 125 -3.67 -16.04 3.07
C HIS A 125 -4.42 -17.22 2.42
N ALA A 126 -5.61 -16.96 1.86
CA ALA A 126 -6.39 -18.00 1.18
C ALA A 126 -5.66 -18.60 -0.04
N LEU A 127 -4.94 -17.79 -0.82
CA LEU A 127 -4.18 -18.23 -1.98
C LEU A 127 -2.98 -19.09 -1.59
N ILE A 128 -2.21 -18.67 -0.57
CA ILE A 128 -1.04 -19.41 -0.07
C ILE A 128 -1.45 -20.78 0.45
N ARG A 129 -2.53 -20.85 1.25
CA ARG A 129 -3.06 -22.14 1.72
C ARG A 129 -3.48 -23.04 0.58
N TYR A 130 -4.14 -22.50 -0.44
CA TYR A 130 -4.53 -23.28 -1.61
C TYR A 130 -3.32 -23.88 -2.33
N ILE A 131 -2.24 -23.11 -2.51
CA ILE A 131 -0.99 -23.59 -3.10
C ILE A 131 -0.39 -24.71 -2.24
N ASN A 132 -0.35 -24.51 -0.91
CA ASN A 132 0.26 -25.45 0.03
C ASN A 132 -0.52 -26.78 0.17
N VAL A 133 -1.84 -26.78 -0.03
CA VAL A 133 -2.67 -28.01 0.04
C VAL A 133 -2.57 -28.86 -1.25
N LYS A 134 -2.30 -28.24 -2.40
CA LYS A 134 -2.30 -28.94 -3.70
C LYS A 134 -0.92 -29.45 -4.15
N HIS A 135 0.16 -29.05 -3.50
CA HIS A 135 1.54 -29.37 -3.89
C HIS A 135 2.39 -29.83 -2.70
#